data_AF-A0A9B0WZY2-F1
#
_entry.id   AF-A0A9B0WZY2-F1
#
_cell.length_a   1.000
_cell.length_b   1.000
_cell.length_c   1.000
_cell.angle_alpha   90.00
_cell.angle_beta   90.00
_cell.angle_gamma   90.00
#
_symmetry.space_group_name_H-M   'P 1'
#
loop_
_entity.id
_entity.type
_entity.pdbx_description
1 polymer ?
#
loop_
_entity_poly.entity_id
_entity_poly.type
_entity_poly.pdbx_seq_one_letter_code
_entity_poly.pdbx_strand_id
1 'polypeptide(L)'
;MVLVIAQLFDTFILIIRILGLEYQITKTWNSIQVTHTPISLKFKPAIQGLVMEVHAPFFNDPPAPPGTPGQAFNELWEYEVVESFFLNSLTKLYLEVELCPHGQHLVLLLSDGDAFIKELDLQFEANINGDQWIGTALIPWEYFPPGVDKMNSYAIHGSGTERIYEALYSIPLEEIEIGQGPDL
;
A
#
# COMPACT_ATOMS: atom_id res chain seq x y z
N MET A 1 -0.34 -14.01 9.03
CA MET A 1 0.63 -13.13 8.37
C MET A 1 1.58 -13.94 7.50
N VAL A 2 1.10 -14.46 6.37
CA VAL A 2 1.98 -14.84 5.26
C VAL A 2 2.00 -13.67 4.28
N LEU A 3 2.66 -12.59 4.72
CA LEU A 3 2.99 -11.46 3.85
C LEU A 3 4.01 -11.99 2.83
N VAL A 4 3.55 -12.26 1.60
CA VAL A 4 4.44 -12.59 0.48
C VAL A 4 5.13 -11.30 0.06
N ILE A 5 6.17 -10.96 0.81
CA ILE A 5 6.99 -9.81 0.48
C ILE A 5 8.17 -10.31 -0.33
N ALA A 6 8.20 -9.89 -1.60
CA ALA A 6 9.29 -10.21 -2.50
C ALA A 6 10.62 -9.75 -1.88
N GLN A 7 11.62 -10.62 -1.99
CA GLN A 7 12.97 -10.35 -1.56
C GLN A 7 13.56 -9.26 -2.46
N LEU A 8 13.85 -8.10 -1.90
CA LEU A 8 14.65 -7.09 -2.58
C LEU A 8 16.08 -7.24 -2.04
N PHE A 9 17.06 -7.24 -2.94
CA PHE A 9 18.46 -7.24 -2.53
C PHE A 9 18.76 -5.96 -1.74
N ASP A 10 19.81 -5.97 -0.89
CA ASP A 10 20.33 -4.92 0.03
C ASP A 10 20.42 -3.48 -0.54
N THR A 11 20.09 -3.29 -1.81
CA THR A 11 20.14 -2.07 -2.58
C THR A 11 18.77 -1.40 -2.77
N PHE A 12 17.64 -1.91 -2.24
CA PHE A 12 16.31 -1.36 -2.55
C PHE A 12 16.14 0.14 -2.26
N ILE A 13 16.44 0.57 -1.02
CA ILE A 13 16.43 2.00 -0.67
C ILE A 13 17.44 2.77 -1.54
N LEU A 14 18.59 2.17 -1.86
CA LEU A 14 19.61 2.82 -2.69
C LEU A 14 19.16 2.97 -4.15
N ILE A 15 18.44 2.00 -4.72
CA ILE A 15 17.88 2.02 -6.08
C ILE A 15 16.75 3.02 -6.16
N ILE A 16 15.83 3.01 -5.17
CA ILE A 16 14.81 4.06 -5.04
C ILE A 16 15.48 5.43 -4.99
N ARG A 17 16.56 5.58 -4.21
CA ARG A 17 17.32 6.84 -4.10
C ARG A 17 17.98 7.33 -5.38
N ILE A 18 18.06 6.52 -6.44
CA ILE A 18 18.80 6.86 -7.67
C ILE A 18 17.92 6.88 -8.92
N LEU A 19 17.01 5.91 -9.11
CA LEU A 19 16.33 5.70 -10.39
C LEU A 19 14.82 5.94 -10.34
N GLY A 20 14.22 5.91 -9.14
CA GLY A 20 12.79 5.73 -9.00
C GLY A 20 12.34 4.35 -9.49
N LEU A 21 11.19 3.88 -9.00
CA LEU A 21 10.63 2.58 -9.35
C LEU A 21 9.17 2.74 -9.74
N GLU A 22 8.72 1.95 -10.71
CA GLU A 22 7.33 1.92 -11.16
C GLU A 22 6.84 0.47 -11.16
N TYR A 23 5.64 0.28 -10.61
CA TYR A 23 5.00 -1.01 -10.43
C TYR A 23 3.54 -0.96 -10.91
N GLN A 24 3.01 -2.13 -11.21
CA GLN A 24 1.59 -2.31 -11.51
C GLN A 24 1.05 -3.50 -10.73
N ILE A 25 -0.04 -3.29 -9.99
CA ILE A 25 -0.82 -4.35 -9.39
C ILE A 25 -1.74 -4.90 -10.49
N THR A 26 -1.47 -6.15 -10.88
CA THR A 26 -2.16 -6.83 -11.98
C THR A 26 -2.90 -8.08 -11.51
N LYS A 27 -2.78 -8.42 -10.23
CA LYS A 27 -3.34 -9.63 -9.67
C LYS A 27 -4.02 -9.33 -8.34
N THR A 28 -5.06 -10.10 -8.10
CA THR A 28 -5.65 -10.31 -6.77
C THR A 28 -4.64 -11.00 -5.83
N TRP A 29 -4.88 -10.94 -4.52
CA TRP A 29 -4.05 -11.56 -3.47
C TRP A 29 -3.78 -13.05 -3.71
N ASN A 30 -4.74 -13.75 -4.33
CA ASN A 30 -4.68 -15.17 -4.68
C ASN A 30 -4.27 -15.41 -6.15
N SER A 31 -3.47 -14.50 -6.73
CA SER A 31 -2.85 -14.65 -8.05
C SER A 31 -3.81 -14.72 -9.25
N ILE A 32 -5.07 -14.31 -9.10
CA ILE A 32 -6.02 -14.18 -10.22
C ILE A 32 -5.83 -12.81 -10.88
N GLN A 33 -5.76 -12.79 -12.22
CA GLN A 33 -5.62 -11.56 -13.01
C GLN A 33 -6.79 -10.61 -12.78
N VAL A 34 -6.51 -9.32 -12.57
CA VAL A 34 -7.55 -8.28 -12.46
C VAL A 34 -8.18 -7.97 -13.83
N THR A 35 -9.44 -7.53 -13.83
CA THR A 35 -10.25 -7.30 -15.04
C THR A 35 -10.47 -5.84 -15.38
N HIS A 36 -9.90 -4.91 -14.62
CA HIS A 36 -9.87 -3.47 -14.87
C HIS A 36 -8.45 -2.99 -15.20
N THR A 37 -8.31 -1.68 -15.43
CA THR A 37 -6.99 -1.03 -15.54
C THR A 37 -6.16 -1.30 -14.29
N PRO A 38 -4.92 -1.83 -14.43
CA PRO A 38 -4.03 -2.06 -13.29
C PRO A 38 -3.75 -0.79 -12.49
N ILE A 39 -3.60 -0.95 -11.18
CA ILE A 39 -3.19 0.13 -10.29
C ILE A 39 -1.69 0.34 -10.45
N SER A 40 -1.28 1.56 -10.75
CA SER A 40 0.12 1.93 -10.95
C SER A 40 0.66 2.67 -9.73
N LEU A 41 1.83 2.25 -9.26
CA LEU A 41 2.57 2.88 -8.17
C LEU A 41 3.93 3.35 -8.66
N LYS A 42 4.29 4.58 -8.33
CA LYS A 42 5.64 5.12 -8.56
C LYS A 42 6.26 5.56 -7.26
N PHE A 43 7.49 5.13 -7.04
CA PHE A 43 8.30 5.49 -5.89
C PHE A 43 9.49 6.32 -6.37
N LYS A 44 9.56 7.59 -5.98
CA LYS A 44 10.62 8.51 -6.39
C LYS A 44 11.32 9.12 -5.17
N PRO A 45 12.64 9.21 -5.16
CA PRO A 45 13.33 9.79 -4.03
C PRO A 45 13.16 11.30 -4.01
N ALA A 46 12.95 11.85 -2.83
CA ALA A 46 13.01 13.28 -2.56
C ALA A 46 13.99 13.55 -1.40
N ILE A 47 14.34 14.82 -1.22
CA ILE A 47 15.29 15.24 -0.18
C ILE A 47 14.80 14.80 1.21
N GLN A 48 13.50 15.00 1.49
CA GLN A 48 12.91 14.77 2.81
C GLN A 48 12.31 13.37 2.98
N GLY A 49 12.12 12.62 1.90
CA GLY A 49 11.41 11.35 1.97
C GLY A 49 11.32 10.61 0.64
N LEU A 50 10.45 9.62 0.62
CA LEU A 50 10.04 8.87 -0.56
C LEU A 50 8.71 9.44 -1.07
N VAL A 51 8.66 9.89 -2.31
CA VAL A 51 7.40 10.22 -2.98
C VAL A 51 6.76 8.93 -3.48
N MET A 52 5.54 8.66 -3.05
CA MET A 52 4.67 7.60 -3.54
C MET A 52 3.56 8.24 -4.37
N GLU A 53 3.52 7.94 -5.67
CA GLU A 53 2.44 8.34 -6.57
C GLU A 53 1.58 7.12 -6.89
N VAL A 54 0.27 7.26 -6.76
CA VAL A 54 -0.73 6.26 -7.10
C VAL A 54 -1.52 6.76 -8.29
N HIS A 55 -1.72 5.91 -9.29
CA HIS A 55 -2.66 6.10 -10.38
C HIS A 55 -3.54 4.86 -10.45
N ALA A 56 -4.83 5.01 -10.17
CA ALA A 56 -5.74 3.88 -10.00
C ALA A 56 -7.13 4.19 -10.56
N PRO A 57 -7.92 3.15 -10.91
CA PRO A 57 -9.36 3.31 -11.03
C PRO A 57 -9.96 3.84 -9.73
N PHE A 58 -11.02 4.64 -9.85
CA PHE A 58 -11.84 5.06 -8.72
C PHE A 58 -13.10 4.21 -8.69
N PHE A 59 -13.14 3.27 -7.75
CA PHE A 59 -14.23 2.31 -7.62
C PHE A 59 -15.42 2.90 -6.87
N ASN A 60 -15.17 3.82 -5.94
CA ASN A 60 -16.14 4.44 -5.04
C ASN A 60 -16.98 3.41 -4.28
N ASP A 61 -16.39 2.27 -3.94
CA ASP A 61 -17.00 1.20 -3.17
C ASP A 61 -15.96 0.60 -2.21
N PRO A 62 -16.17 0.64 -0.88
CA PRO A 62 -17.28 1.36 -0.21
C PRO A 62 -17.23 2.88 -0.39
N PRO A 63 -18.29 3.61 -0.01
CA PRO A 63 -18.29 5.08 0.01
C PRO A 63 -17.16 5.65 0.86
N ALA A 64 -16.80 6.90 0.63
CA ALA A 64 -15.77 7.62 1.36
C ALA A 64 -15.80 7.41 2.89
N PRO A 65 -14.63 7.29 3.55
CA PRO A 65 -14.57 7.22 5.00
C PRO A 65 -15.11 8.51 5.65
N PRO A 66 -15.76 8.42 6.83
CA PRO A 66 -16.39 9.56 7.50
C PRO A 66 -15.39 10.59 8.11
N GLY A 67 -14.10 10.51 7.76
CA GLY A 67 -13.05 11.41 8.22
C GLY A 67 -12.84 12.64 7.34
N THR A 68 -12.08 13.62 7.84
CA THR A 68 -11.71 14.81 7.05
C THR A 68 -10.61 14.46 6.04
N PRO A 69 -10.74 14.83 4.75
CA PRO A 69 -9.64 14.71 3.79
C PRO A 69 -8.36 15.37 4.28
N GLY A 70 -7.21 14.74 4.06
CA GLY A 70 -5.89 15.19 4.52
C GLY A 70 -5.57 14.85 5.98
N GLN A 71 -6.44 14.12 6.67
CA GLN A 71 -6.18 13.64 8.04
C GLN A 71 -5.99 12.13 8.07
N ALA A 72 -5.27 11.67 9.10
CA ALA A 72 -5.16 10.26 9.39
C ALA A 72 -6.55 9.69 9.74
N PHE A 73 -6.80 8.45 9.34
CA PHE A 73 -8.04 7.74 9.63
C PHE A 73 -7.73 6.27 9.94
N ASN A 74 -7.90 5.86 11.19
CA ASN A 74 -7.72 4.46 11.60
C ASN A 74 -8.71 3.52 10.89
N GLU A 75 -8.31 2.28 10.61
CA GLU A 75 -9.09 1.27 9.87
C GLU A 75 -9.40 1.70 8.43
N LEU A 76 -8.47 2.42 7.78
CA LEU A 76 -8.67 2.90 6.42
C LEU A 76 -8.75 1.76 5.40
N TRP A 77 -8.09 0.63 5.68
CA TRP A 77 -8.21 -0.61 4.90
C TRP A 77 -9.66 -1.04 4.69
N GLU A 78 -10.62 -0.71 5.58
CA GLU A 78 -12.05 -1.02 5.41
C GLU A 78 -12.67 -0.30 4.18
N TYR A 79 -11.98 0.69 3.60
CA TYR A 79 -12.44 1.51 2.50
C TYR A 79 -11.74 1.19 1.16
N GLU A 80 -12.04 1.98 0.12
CA GLU A 80 -11.20 1.97 -1.08
C GLU A 80 -9.83 2.58 -0.74
N VAL A 81 -8.77 1.80 -0.95
CA VAL A 81 -7.43 2.14 -0.46
C VAL A 81 -6.34 1.50 -1.30
N VAL A 82 -5.20 2.17 -1.38
CA VAL A 82 -3.93 1.61 -1.87
C VAL A 82 -2.90 1.65 -0.77
N GLU A 83 -2.24 0.53 -0.54
CA GLU A 83 -1.36 0.30 0.59
C GLU A 83 0.05 -0.03 0.12
N SER A 84 1.06 0.33 0.90
CA SER A 84 2.44 -0.10 0.66
C SER A 84 3.17 -0.36 1.96
N PHE A 85 3.85 -1.51 1.99
CA PHE A 85 4.57 -2.03 3.13
C PHE A 85 6.07 -1.98 2.87
N PHE A 86 6.84 -1.53 3.85
CA PHE A 86 8.29 -1.46 3.80
C PHE A 86 8.88 -2.18 5.01
N LEU A 87 9.33 -3.41 4.82
CA LEU A 87 9.78 -4.32 5.87
C LEU A 87 11.29 -4.41 5.92
N ASN A 88 11.84 -4.46 7.14
CA ASN A 88 13.12 -5.09 7.43
C ASN A 88 12.87 -6.55 7.88
N SER A 89 13.25 -7.51 7.05
CA SER A 89 12.94 -8.91 7.27
C SER A 89 13.67 -9.56 8.45
N LEU A 90 14.77 -8.97 8.91
CA LEU A 90 15.55 -9.40 10.06
C LEU A 90 14.95 -8.90 11.37
N THR A 91 14.64 -7.60 11.46
CA THR A 91 14.13 -6.97 12.69
C THR A 91 12.62 -7.11 12.85
N LYS A 92 11.92 -7.48 11.77
CA LYS A 92 10.44 -7.55 11.71
C LYS A 92 9.75 -6.21 11.90
N LEU A 93 10.50 -5.10 11.82
CA LEU A 93 9.95 -3.76 11.81
C LEU A 93 9.50 -3.40 10.40
N TYR A 94 8.29 -2.90 10.26
CA TYR A 94 7.79 -2.41 8.99
C TYR A 94 7.00 -1.11 9.14
N LEU A 95 7.08 -0.31 8.08
CA LEU A 95 6.23 0.84 7.84
C LEU A 95 5.11 0.42 6.89
N GLU A 96 3.90 0.84 7.21
CA GLU A 96 2.72 0.68 6.37
C GLU A 96 2.14 2.06 6.07
N VAL A 97 1.79 2.29 4.80
CA VAL A 97 1.22 3.54 4.31
C VAL A 97 0.01 3.22 3.46
N GLU A 98 -1.16 3.70 3.87
CA GLU A 98 -2.45 3.52 3.24
C GLU A 98 -2.97 4.88 2.72
N LEU A 99 -3.41 4.91 1.47
CA LEU A 99 -3.87 6.12 0.78
C LEU A 99 -5.27 5.90 0.19
N CYS A 100 -6.24 6.73 0.60
CA CYS A 100 -7.61 6.70 0.09
C CYS A 100 -7.81 7.74 -1.02
N PRO A 101 -8.59 7.45 -2.08
CA PRO A 101 -8.94 8.41 -3.13
C PRO A 101 -9.61 9.68 -2.61
N HIS A 102 -10.22 9.63 -1.42
CA HIS A 102 -10.89 10.75 -0.78
C HIS A 102 -9.96 11.64 0.06
N GLY A 103 -8.67 11.31 0.14
CA GLY A 103 -7.63 12.14 0.75
C GLY A 103 -7.28 11.79 2.20
N GLN A 104 -7.97 10.84 2.82
CA GLN A 104 -7.56 10.28 4.12
C GLN A 104 -6.37 9.34 3.93
N HIS A 105 -5.53 9.24 4.94
CA HIS A 105 -4.38 8.32 4.95
C HIS A 105 -4.32 7.55 6.26
N LEU A 106 -3.54 6.47 6.28
CA LEU A 106 -3.12 5.83 7.52
C LEU A 106 -1.65 5.47 7.40
N VAL A 107 -0.87 5.82 8.43
CA VAL A 107 0.56 5.51 8.47
C VAL A 107 0.86 4.87 9.81
N LEU A 108 1.43 3.67 9.76
CA LEU A 108 1.66 2.81 10.90
C LEU A 108 3.13 2.37 10.97
N LEU A 109 3.67 2.26 12.18
CA LEU A 109 4.90 1.53 12.44
C LEU A 109 4.59 0.28 13.25
N LEU A 110 4.97 -0.86 12.71
CA LEU A 110 4.60 -2.17 13.21
C LEU A 110 5.81 -3.05 13.47
N SER A 111 5.65 -4.00 14.40
CA SER A 111 6.60 -5.07 14.67
C SER A 111 5.85 -6.39 14.79
N ASP A 112 6.18 -7.35 13.94
CA ASP A 112 5.62 -8.72 13.98
C ASP A 112 4.08 -8.79 13.95
N GLY A 113 3.43 -7.85 13.25
CA GLY A 113 1.97 -7.75 13.15
C GLY A 113 1.36 -6.64 14.02
N ASP A 114 2.06 -6.21 15.08
CA ASP A 114 1.52 -5.26 16.04
C ASP A 114 2.01 -3.84 15.79
N ALA A 115 1.07 -2.92 15.57
CA ALA A 115 1.35 -1.49 15.45
C ALA A 115 1.68 -0.86 16.81
N PHE A 116 2.87 -0.26 16.91
CA PHE A 116 3.34 0.44 18.11
C PHE A 116 3.30 1.97 17.97
N ILE A 117 3.21 2.48 16.74
CA ILE A 117 2.87 3.87 16.43
C ILE A 117 1.81 3.85 15.32
N LYS A 118 0.79 4.70 15.45
CA LYS A 118 -0.33 4.80 14.52
C LYS A 118 -0.61 6.25 14.14
N GLU A 119 -1.32 6.44 13.03
CA GLU A 119 -1.87 7.73 12.60
C GLU A 119 -0.81 8.84 12.49
N LEU A 120 0.37 8.49 11.97
CA LEU A 120 1.39 9.50 11.68
C LEU A 120 0.91 10.48 10.61
N ASP A 121 1.30 11.75 10.76
CA ASP A 121 1.00 12.79 9.78
C ASP A 121 1.67 12.47 8.44
N LEU A 122 0.97 12.78 7.34
CA LEU A 122 1.48 12.55 5.99
C LEU A 122 1.13 13.73 5.10
N GLN A 123 2.09 14.21 4.32
CA GLN A 123 1.80 15.14 3.24
C GLN A 123 1.21 14.34 2.08
N PHE A 124 -0.11 14.35 1.97
CA PHE A 124 -0.86 13.57 0.98
C PHE A 124 -1.91 14.43 0.28
N GLU A 125 -1.95 14.33 -1.04
CA GLU A 125 -2.99 14.91 -1.89
C GLU A 125 -3.61 13.82 -2.76
N ALA A 126 -4.94 13.83 -2.87
CA ALA A 126 -5.70 12.94 -3.75
C ALA A 126 -6.60 13.75 -4.68
N ASN A 127 -6.69 13.33 -5.94
CA ASN A 127 -7.55 13.93 -6.94
C ASN A 127 -8.32 12.86 -7.70
N ILE A 128 -9.65 12.88 -7.58
CA ILE A 128 -10.56 12.03 -8.35
C ILE A 128 -10.92 12.75 -9.65
N ASN A 129 -10.76 12.07 -10.78
CA ASN A 129 -11.12 12.54 -12.11
C ASN A 129 -11.88 11.46 -12.87
N GLY A 130 -13.21 11.53 -12.84
CA GLY A 130 -14.07 10.56 -13.49
C GLY A 130 -14.00 9.20 -12.79
N ASP A 131 -13.55 8.19 -13.52
CA ASP A 131 -13.39 6.79 -13.08
C ASP A 131 -11.95 6.46 -12.65
N GLN A 132 -11.12 7.48 -12.42
CA GLN A 132 -9.74 7.34 -11.99
C GLN A 132 -9.44 8.30 -10.83
N TRP A 133 -8.40 7.99 -10.07
CA TRP A 133 -7.83 8.93 -9.12
C TRP A 133 -6.30 8.89 -9.15
N ILE A 134 -5.72 10.00 -8.73
CA ILE A 134 -4.28 10.17 -8.55
C ILE A 134 -4.02 10.57 -7.10
N GLY A 135 -3.11 9.86 -6.44
CA GLY A 135 -2.64 10.18 -5.10
C GLY A 135 -1.14 10.52 -5.13
N THR A 136 -0.71 11.53 -4.40
CA THR A 136 0.72 11.83 -4.19
C THR A 136 1.00 12.00 -2.71
N ALA A 137 1.84 11.16 -2.15
CA ALA A 137 2.29 11.24 -0.76
C ALA A 137 3.81 11.41 -0.66
N LEU A 138 4.27 12.28 0.24
CA LEU A 138 5.67 12.35 0.65
C LEU A 138 5.84 11.63 1.99
N ILE A 139 6.42 10.44 1.96
CA ILE A 139 6.69 9.60 3.12
C ILE A 139 8.06 10.00 3.71
N PRO A 140 8.13 10.60 4.91
CA PRO A 140 9.39 11.03 5.51
C PRO A 140 10.41 9.90 5.67
N TRP A 141 11.69 10.17 5.41
CA TRP A 141 12.75 9.16 5.58
C TRP A 141 12.85 8.64 7.02
N GLU A 142 12.46 9.45 8.00
CA GLU A 142 12.45 9.08 9.42
C GLU A 142 11.38 8.06 9.80
N TYR A 143 10.39 7.81 8.94
CA TYR A 143 9.37 6.78 9.20
C TYR A 143 9.86 5.39 8.78
N PHE A 144 10.85 5.28 7.90
CA PHE A 144 11.32 3.98 7.45
C PHE A 144 12.14 3.28 8.55
N PRO A 145 11.85 2.00 8.85
CA PRO A 145 12.73 1.20 9.67
C PRO A 145 14.16 1.17 9.09
N PRO A 146 15.20 1.15 9.92
CA PRO A 146 16.56 0.97 9.44
C PRO A 146 16.68 -0.35 8.66
N GLY A 147 17.22 -0.32 7.45
CA GLY A 147 17.52 -1.53 6.67
C GLY A 147 16.30 -2.25 6.07
N VAL A 148 15.29 -1.51 5.60
CA VAL A 148 14.23 -2.09 4.76
C VAL A 148 14.83 -2.83 3.57
N ASP A 149 14.45 -4.09 3.42
CA ASP A 149 14.93 -5.05 2.41
C ASP A 149 13.79 -5.71 1.63
N LYS A 150 12.54 -5.29 1.91
CA LYS A 150 11.33 -5.97 1.47
C LYS A 150 10.20 -4.96 1.28
N MET A 151 9.45 -5.07 0.19
CA MET A 151 8.31 -4.22 -0.12
C MET A 151 7.21 -5.01 -0.83
N ASN A 152 5.96 -4.69 -0.47
CA ASN A 152 4.79 -5.08 -1.25
C ASN A 152 3.78 -3.94 -1.27
N SER A 153 2.88 -3.96 -2.24
CA SER A 153 1.78 -3.01 -2.34
C SER A 153 0.49 -3.75 -2.59
N TYR A 154 -0.59 -3.20 -2.04
CA TYR A 154 -1.92 -3.79 -2.14
C TYR A 154 -2.93 -2.73 -2.56
N ALA A 155 -4.07 -3.19 -3.03
CA ALA A 155 -5.24 -2.35 -3.21
C ALA A 155 -6.48 -3.10 -2.77
N ILE A 156 -7.36 -2.38 -2.08
CA ILE A 156 -8.60 -2.94 -1.54
C ILE A 156 -9.74 -2.05 -2.02
N HIS A 157 -10.79 -2.68 -2.54
CA HIS A 157 -12.00 -2.02 -3.00
C HIS A 157 -13.15 -3.01 -3.00
N GLY A 158 -14.36 -2.52 -3.26
CA GLY A 158 -15.59 -3.30 -3.17
C GLY A 158 -16.05 -3.51 -1.72
N SER A 159 -17.33 -3.87 -1.60
CA SER A 159 -18.00 -4.09 -0.32
C SER A 159 -18.59 -5.50 -0.19
N GLY A 160 -18.69 -5.99 1.05
CA GLY A 160 -19.37 -7.25 1.35
C GLY A 160 -18.77 -8.44 0.61
N THR A 161 -19.59 -9.17 -0.17
CA THR A 161 -19.13 -10.33 -0.95
C THR A 161 -18.33 -9.95 -2.20
N GLU A 162 -18.45 -8.71 -2.65
CA GLU A 162 -17.73 -8.17 -3.82
C GLU A 162 -16.43 -7.47 -3.43
N ARG A 163 -15.99 -7.64 -2.17
CA ARG A 163 -14.75 -7.05 -1.69
C ARG A 163 -13.54 -7.76 -2.30
N ILE A 164 -12.67 -6.98 -2.90
CA ILE A 164 -11.52 -7.43 -3.68
C ILE A 164 -10.25 -6.96 -3.00
N TYR A 165 -9.27 -7.86 -2.95
CA TYR A 165 -7.93 -7.60 -2.44
C TYR A 165 -6.93 -7.91 -3.55
N GLU A 166 -6.13 -6.92 -3.91
CA GLU A 166 -5.11 -6.99 -4.93
C GLU A 166 -3.73 -6.86 -4.35
N ALA A 167 -2.74 -7.49 -4.98
CA ALA A 167 -1.37 -7.54 -4.49
C ALA A 167 -0.38 -7.43 -5.65
N LEU A 168 0.63 -6.58 -5.46
CA LEU A 168 1.77 -6.49 -6.37
C LEU A 168 2.54 -7.82 -6.42
N TYR A 169 2.80 -8.38 -5.24
CA TYR A 169 3.30 -9.74 -5.06
C TYR A 169 2.23 -10.57 -4.35
N SER A 170 1.46 -11.32 -5.15
CA SER A 170 0.40 -12.21 -4.69
C SER A 170 0.94 -13.56 -4.19
N ILE A 171 0.13 -14.29 -3.40
CA ILE A 171 0.46 -15.64 -2.97
C ILE A 171 0.39 -16.57 -4.19
N PRO A 172 1.45 -17.34 -4.51
CA PRO A 172 1.40 -18.34 -5.58
C PRO A 172 0.23 -19.30 -5.36
N LEU A 173 -0.49 -19.67 -6.43
CA LEU A 173 -1.71 -20.48 -6.33
C LEU A 173 -1.48 -21.81 -5.60
N GLU A 174 -0.31 -22.40 -5.81
CA GLU A 174 0.15 -23.64 -5.20
C GLU A 174 0.44 -23.54 -3.69
N GLU A 175 0.62 -22.31 -3.17
CA GLU A 175 0.89 -22.03 -1.75
C GLU A 175 -0.37 -21.62 -0.98
N ILE A 176 -1.52 -21.52 -1.65
CA ILE A 176 -2.78 -21.13 -1.01
C ILE A 176 -3.39 -22.33 -0.26
N GLU A 177 -3.60 -22.17 1.04
CA GLU A 177 -4.24 -23.17 1.88
C GLU A 177 -5.76 -23.21 1.67
N ILE A 178 -6.36 -24.38 1.89
CA ILE A 178 -7.82 -24.54 1.76
C ILE A 178 -8.52 -23.67 2.80
N GLY A 179 -9.35 -22.73 2.32
CA GLY A 179 -10.09 -21.81 3.17
C GLY A 179 -9.29 -20.58 3.61
N GLN A 180 -8.05 -20.41 3.12
CA GLN A 180 -7.29 -19.19 3.34
C GLN A 180 -8.01 -17.99 2.69
N GLY A 181 -8.08 -16.89 3.44
CA GLY A 181 -8.50 -15.58 2.94
C GLY A 181 -7.33 -14.61 2.90
N PRO A 182 -7.56 -13.38 2.41
CA PRO A 182 -6.61 -12.30 2.56
C PRO A 182 -6.39 -12.01 4.06
N ASP A 183 -5.14 -11.83 4.46
CA ASP A 183 -4.80 -11.33 5.80
C ASP A 183 -5.13 -9.83 5.83
N LEU A 184 -5.93 -9.41 6.82
CA LEU A 184 -6.21 -8.01 7.18
C LEU A 184 -5.18 -7.55 8.22
#